data_AF-A0A1R1YZ04-F1
#
_entry.id   AF-A0A1R1YZ04-F1
#
_cell.length_a   1.000
_cell.length_b   1.000
_cell.length_c   1.000
_cell.angle_alpha   90.00
_cell.angle_beta   90.00
_cell.angle_gamma   90.00
#
_symmetry.space_group_name_H-M   'P 1'
#
loop_
_entity.id
_entity.type
_entity.pdbx_description
1 polymer ?
#
loop_
_entity_poly.entity_id
_entity_poly.type
_entity_poly.pdbx_seq_one_letter_code
_entity_poly.pdbx_strand_id
1 'polypeptide(L)'
;MGIMLASSGAARAADRPPIESWGKPGVTFDQYRTDSVECAKIGYFRDVSQDDPAKRFITGFTAADNNLNGGGGASDWINSILRTQPDRQKRRLHAIQVGDVERCLADKGYSRFQLSRGEVRTLKRYPAGSEARHRYLHQLAARTEAAS
;
A
#
# COMPACT_ATOMS: atom_id res chain seq x y z
N MET A 1 45.85 23.36 25.62
CA MET A 1 45.22 22.02 25.67
C MET A 1 43.72 22.20 25.85
N GLY A 2 42.92 21.98 24.80
CA GLY A 2 41.45 22.08 24.84
C GLY A 2 40.84 20.72 24.46
N ILE A 3 40.04 20.16 25.35
CA ILE A 3 39.43 18.84 25.23
C ILE A 3 38.22 18.93 24.29
N MET A 4 38.26 18.18 23.17
CA MET A 4 37.07 17.94 22.34
C MET A 4 36.19 16.88 23.01
N LEU A 5 34.94 17.23 23.33
CA LEU A 5 33.91 16.26 23.70
C LEU A 5 33.37 15.58 22.45
N ALA A 6 33.57 14.26 22.36
CA ALA A 6 32.94 13.41 21.36
C ALA A 6 31.52 13.03 21.83
N SER A 7 30.50 13.58 21.17
CA SER A 7 29.10 13.22 21.41
C SER A 7 28.75 11.93 20.67
N SER A 8 28.78 10.79 21.36
CA SER A 8 28.24 9.52 20.85
C SER A 8 26.71 9.52 20.93
N GLY A 9 26.04 10.07 19.91
CA GLY A 9 24.59 9.96 19.76
C GLY A 9 24.20 8.57 19.27
N ALA A 10 23.61 7.73 20.12
CA ALA A 10 22.96 6.51 19.70
C ALA A 10 21.70 6.84 18.87
N ALA A 11 21.77 6.63 17.56
CA ALA A 11 20.59 6.73 16.70
C ALA A 11 19.59 5.64 17.09
N ARG A 12 18.49 6.02 17.75
CA ARG A 12 17.33 5.13 17.92
C ARG A 12 16.72 4.90 16.54
N ALA A 13 16.87 3.69 16.00
CA ALA A 13 16.13 3.28 14.83
C ALA A 13 14.64 3.39 15.14
N ALA A 14 13.91 4.21 14.39
CA ALA A 14 12.46 4.28 14.51
C ALA A 14 11.86 2.89 14.24
N ASP A 15 11.00 2.42 15.15
CA ASP A 15 10.28 1.17 14.95
C ASP A 15 9.41 1.30 13.69
N ARG A 16 9.81 0.59 12.63
CA ARG A 16 9.01 0.49 11.42
C ARG A 16 7.73 -0.28 11.75
N PRO A 17 6.56 0.14 11.21
CA PRO A 17 5.33 -0.60 11.40
C PRO A 17 5.53 -2.06 10.95
N PRO A 18 4.92 -3.03 11.66
CA PRO A 18 5.02 -4.43 11.30
C PRO A 18 4.54 -4.63 9.86
N ILE A 19 5.20 -5.54 9.14
CA ILE A 19 4.76 -5.90 7.80
C ILE A 19 3.75 -7.02 7.96
N GLU A 20 2.53 -6.76 7.54
CA GLU A 20 1.41 -7.69 7.62
C GLU A 20 1.15 -8.37 6.28
N SER A 21 0.54 -9.54 6.34
CA SER A 21 0.02 -10.28 5.19
C SER A 21 -1.34 -10.86 5.55
N TRP A 22 -2.06 -11.34 4.54
CA TRP A 22 -3.35 -12.00 4.68
C TRP A 22 -3.25 -13.49 4.45
N GLY A 23 -3.93 -14.27 5.28
CA GLY A 23 -3.86 -15.72 5.29
C GLY A 23 -5.18 -16.35 5.74
N LYS A 24 -5.45 -17.54 5.21
CA LYS A 24 -6.56 -18.39 5.66
C LYS A 24 -6.01 -19.81 5.81
N PRO A 25 -6.03 -20.39 7.02
CA PRO A 25 -5.55 -21.75 7.20
C PRO A 25 -6.46 -22.79 6.54
N GLY A 26 -5.94 -24.00 6.34
CA GLY A 26 -6.69 -25.13 5.77
C GLY A 26 -7.08 -25.01 4.28
N VAL A 27 -6.76 -23.92 3.58
CA VAL A 27 -7.05 -23.79 2.14
C VAL A 27 -5.90 -24.27 1.26
N THR A 28 -6.23 -24.83 0.09
CA THR A 28 -5.23 -25.17 -0.92
C THR A 28 -4.57 -23.91 -1.49
N PHE A 29 -3.39 -24.07 -2.09
CA PHE A 29 -2.73 -22.96 -2.77
C PHE A 29 -3.59 -22.38 -3.91
N ASP A 30 -4.31 -23.24 -4.64
CA ASP A 30 -5.17 -22.81 -5.75
C ASP A 30 -6.37 -22.00 -5.27
N GLN A 31 -6.99 -22.41 -4.16
CA GLN A 31 -8.05 -21.62 -3.52
C GLN A 31 -7.48 -20.27 -3.04
N TYR A 32 -6.31 -20.28 -2.38
CA TYR A 32 -5.62 -19.07 -1.95
C TYR A 32 -5.38 -18.09 -3.10
N ARG A 33 -4.94 -18.58 -4.25
CA ARG A 33 -4.70 -17.75 -5.45
C ARG A 33 -5.99 -17.25 -6.07
N THR A 34 -7.01 -18.10 -6.17
CA THR A 34 -8.33 -17.73 -6.70
C THR A 34 -8.93 -16.59 -5.89
N ASP A 35 -9.03 -16.74 -4.57
CA ASP A 35 -9.60 -15.72 -3.69
C ASP A 35 -8.78 -14.41 -3.72
N SER A 36 -7.44 -14.51 -3.72
CA SER A 36 -6.57 -13.33 -3.80
C SER A 36 -6.82 -12.53 -5.09
N VAL A 37 -6.96 -13.21 -6.22
CA VAL A 37 -7.20 -12.54 -7.52
C VAL A 37 -8.62 -11.99 -7.59
N GLU A 38 -9.61 -12.72 -7.09
CA GLU A 38 -11.00 -12.26 -7.02
C GLU A 38 -11.13 -10.98 -6.19
N CYS A 39 -10.55 -10.94 -4.99
CA CYS A 39 -10.58 -9.73 -4.17
C CYS A 39 -9.76 -8.59 -4.78
N ALA A 40 -8.59 -8.87 -5.39
CA ALA A 40 -7.79 -7.85 -6.05
C ALA A 40 -8.55 -7.14 -7.19
N LYS A 41 -9.39 -7.87 -7.91
CA LYS A 41 -10.23 -7.32 -8.99
C LYS A 41 -11.21 -6.26 -8.48
N ILE A 42 -11.73 -6.40 -7.25
CA ILE A 42 -12.66 -5.42 -6.66
C ILE A 42 -11.97 -4.06 -6.55
N GLY A 43 -10.78 -4.00 -5.93
CA GLY A 43 -10.03 -2.75 -5.80
C GLY A 43 -9.55 -2.20 -7.16
N TYR A 44 -9.18 -3.09 -8.09
CA TYR A 44 -8.69 -2.71 -9.41
C TYR A 44 -9.77 -2.12 -10.32
N PHE A 45 -10.97 -2.74 -10.35
CA PHE A 45 -12.05 -2.35 -11.26
C PHE A 45 -13.09 -1.41 -10.63
N ARG A 46 -12.97 -1.04 -9.35
CA ARG A 46 -13.94 -0.13 -8.75
C ARG A 46 -13.97 1.21 -9.48
N ASP A 47 -15.16 1.79 -9.58
CA ASP A 47 -15.30 3.18 -9.99
C ASP A 47 -14.75 4.10 -8.90
N VAL A 48 -13.79 4.95 -9.29
CA VAL A 48 -13.17 5.95 -8.42
C VAL A 48 -13.73 7.35 -8.65
N SER A 49 -14.60 7.53 -9.65
CA SER A 49 -15.11 8.85 -10.06
C SER A 49 -15.80 9.60 -8.92
N GLN A 50 -16.37 8.85 -7.96
CA GLN A 50 -17.09 9.42 -6.84
C GLN A 50 -16.24 9.68 -5.60
N ASP A 51 -15.00 9.16 -5.53
CA ASP A 51 -14.18 9.37 -4.34
C ASP A 51 -13.60 10.78 -4.28
N ASP A 52 -13.66 11.37 -3.09
CA ASP A 52 -13.05 12.68 -2.81
C ASP A 52 -11.57 12.78 -3.20
N PRO A 53 -10.70 11.79 -2.93
CA PRO A 53 -9.31 11.87 -3.37
C PRO A 53 -9.17 11.93 -4.90
N ALA A 54 -9.97 11.17 -5.66
CA ALA A 54 -9.93 11.20 -7.12
C ALA A 54 -10.44 12.54 -7.66
N LYS A 55 -11.58 13.01 -7.15
CA LYS A 55 -12.15 14.33 -7.49
C LYS A 55 -11.14 15.45 -7.24
N ARG A 56 -10.55 15.50 -6.04
CA ARG A 56 -9.54 16.52 -5.67
C ARG A 56 -8.28 16.44 -6.50
N PHE A 57 -7.85 15.24 -6.87
CA PHE A 57 -6.73 15.05 -7.78
C PHE A 57 -7.03 15.71 -9.13
N ILE A 58 -8.19 15.39 -9.73
CA ILE A 58 -8.61 15.93 -11.03
C ILE A 58 -8.82 17.45 -10.99
N THR A 59 -9.45 17.99 -9.93
CA THR A 59 -9.69 19.44 -9.78
C THR A 59 -8.41 20.27 -9.94
N GLY A 60 -7.27 19.78 -9.46
CA GLY A 60 -6.00 20.48 -9.60
C GLY A 60 -5.55 20.62 -11.04
N PHE A 61 -5.72 19.57 -11.85
CA PHE A 61 -5.41 19.58 -13.28
C PHE A 61 -6.43 20.42 -14.05
N THR A 62 -7.72 20.29 -13.77
CA THR A 62 -8.75 21.13 -14.40
C THR A 62 -8.50 22.62 -14.16
N ALA A 63 -8.14 23.00 -12.93
CA ALA A 63 -7.78 24.39 -12.62
C ALA A 63 -6.51 24.84 -13.36
N ALA A 64 -5.52 23.96 -13.48
CA ALA A 64 -4.30 24.24 -14.21
C ALA A 64 -4.57 24.47 -15.70
N ASP A 65 -5.36 23.60 -16.34
CA ASP A 65 -5.73 23.71 -17.75
C ASP A 65 -6.54 24.99 -18.03
N ASN A 66 -7.49 25.33 -17.14
CA ASN A 66 -8.23 26.59 -17.24
C ASN A 66 -7.32 27.82 -17.15
N ASN A 67 -6.29 27.79 -16.28
CA ASN A 67 -5.32 28.88 -16.18
C ASN A 67 -4.51 29.04 -17.46
N LEU A 68 -4.03 27.95 -18.08
CA LEU A 68 -3.32 28.02 -19.36
C LEU A 68 -4.21 28.59 -20.47
N ASN A 69 -5.45 28.13 -20.56
CA ASN A 69 -6.42 28.63 -21.55
C ASN A 69 -6.78 30.11 -21.31
N GLY A 70 -6.67 30.60 -20.08
CA GLY A 70 -6.87 32.00 -19.70
C GLY A 70 -5.64 32.90 -19.87
N GLY A 71 -4.54 32.41 -20.46
CA GLY A 71 -3.30 33.18 -20.65
C GLY A 71 -2.36 33.18 -19.44
N GLY A 72 -2.61 32.33 -18.44
CA GLY A 72 -1.74 32.12 -17.29
C GLY A 72 -0.42 31.45 -17.66
N GLY A 73 0.61 31.69 -16.85
CA GLY A 73 1.95 31.15 -17.07
C GLY A 73 2.15 29.73 -16.53
N ALA A 74 3.30 29.14 -16.86
CA ALA A 74 3.69 27.82 -16.36
C ALA A 74 3.73 27.75 -14.81
N SER A 75 4.08 28.84 -14.13
CA SER A 75 4.06 28.92 -12.67
C SER A 75 2.66 28.75 -12.08
N ASP A 76 1.65 29.37 -12.71
CA ASP A 76 0.26 29.31 -12.24
C ASP A 76 -0.35 27.93 -12.48
N TRP A 77 0.02 27.30 -13.60
CA TRP A 77 -0.31 25.91 -13.90
C TRP A 77 0.23 24.95 -12.82
N ILE A 78 1.53 25.01 -12.52
CA ILE A 78 2.17 24.16 -11.50
C ILE A 78 1.53 24.40 -10.13
N ASN A 79 1.33 25.66 -9.74
CA ASN A 79 0.74 26.01 -8.44
C ASN A 79 -0.70 25.49 -8.29
N SER A 80 -1.45 25.38 -9.38
CA SER A 80 -2.83 24.84 -9.35
C SER A 80 -2.84 23.34 -9.05
N ILE A 81 -1.89 22.59 -9.60
CA ILE A 81 -1.72 21.16 -9.32
C ILE A 81 -1.21 20.94 -7.90
N LEU A 82 -0.14 21.63 -7.49
CA LEU A 82 0.50 21.37 -6.19
C LEU A 82 -0.42 21.68 -5.00
N ARG A 83 -1.30 22.68 -5.12
CA ARG A 83 -2.28 23.04 -4.09
C ARG A 83 -3.24 21.91 -3.72
N THR A 84 -3.53 20.97 -4.63
CA THR A 84 -4.41 19.83 -4.33
C THR A 84 -3.69 18.66 -3.65
N GLN A 85 -2.36 18.76 -3.50
CA GLN A 85 -1.51 17.72 -2.91
C GLN A 85 -1.67 16.37 -3.66
N PRO A 86 -1.35 16.31 -4.97
CA PRO A 86 -1.70 15.19 -5.85
C PRO A 86 -1.21 13.84 -5.34
N ASP A 87 0.02 13.76 -4.85
CA ASP A 87 0.57 12.50 -4.33
C ASP A 87 -0.13 12.04 -3.06
N ARG A 88 -0.59 12.97 -2.23
CA ARG A 88 -1.38 12.63 -1.04
C ARG A 88 -2.75 12.10 -1.43
N GLN A 89 -3.40 12.69 -2.44
CA GLN A 89 -4.68 12.18 -2.92
C GLN A 89 -4.53 10.81 -3.58
N LYS A 90 -3.49 10.59 -4.38
CA LYS A 90 -3.15 9.26 -4.92
C LYS A 90 -2.98 8.22 -3.80
N ARG A 91 -2.23 8.53 -2.75
CA ARG A 91 -2.04 7.62 -1.60
C ARG A 91 -3.36 7.32 -0.88
N ARG A 92 -4.22 8.31 -0.71
CA ARG A 92 -5.55 8.12 -0.11
C ARG A 92 -6.45 7.24 -0.97
N LEU A 93 -6.44 7.47 -2.29
CA LEU A 93 -7.20 6.66 -3.23
C LEU A 93 -6.75 5.20 -3.22
N HIS A 94 -5.43 4.99 -3.21
CA HIS A 94 -4.83 3.66 -3.08
C HIS A 94 -5.24 2.99 -1.76
N ALA A 95 -5.29 3.73 -0.64
CA ALA A 95 -5.74 3.17 0.64
C ALA A 95 -7.20 2.72 0.60
N ILE A 96 -8.08 3.42 -0.11
CA ILE A 96 -9.47 2.98 -0.34
C ILE A 96 -9.50 1.68 -1.13
N GLN A 97 -8.77 1.62 -2.26
CA GLN A 97 -8.69 0.41 -3.08
C GLN A 97 -8.16 -0.80 -2.30
N VAL A 98 -7.10 -0.62 -1.51
CA VAL A 98 -6.56 -1.66 -0.63
C VAL A 98 -7.61 -2.07 0.41
N GLY A 99 -8.30 -1.11 1.03
CA GLY A 99 -9.36 -1.37 2.00
C GLY A 99 -10.50 -2.23 1.45
N ASP A 100 -10.86 -2.07 0.17
CA ASP A 100 -11.87 -2.92 -0.49
C ASP A 100 -11.38 -4.36 -0.69
N VAL A 101 -10.10 -4.54 -1.06
CA VAL A 101 -9.47 -5.87 -1.14
C VAL A 101 -9.44 -6.53 0.24
N GLU A 102 -9.05 -5.78 1.27
CA GLU A 102 -8.98 -6.27 2.64
C GLU A 102 -10.35 -6.66 3.20
N ARG A 103 -11.39 -5.88 2.90
CA ARG A 103 -12.77 -6.23 3.27
C ARG A 103 -13.21 -7.54 2.62
N CYS A 104 -12.98 -7.69 1.31
CA CYS A 104 -13.28 -8.93 0.59
C CYS A 104 -12.55 -10.15 1.18
N LEU A 105 -11.27 -9.99 1.52
CA LEU A 105 -10.48 -11.05 2.15
C LEU A 105 -11.07 -11.43 3.51
N ALA A 106 -11.42 -10.45 4.34
CA ALA A 106 -12.05 -10.67 5.64
C ALA A 106 -13.40 -11.39 5.51
N ASP A 107 -14.26 -10.98 4.56
CA ASP A 107 -15.55 -11.61 4.29
C ASP A 107 -15.41 -13.07 3.83
N LYS A 108 -14.31 -13.39 3.14
CA LYS A 108 -13.94 -14.78 2.77
C LYS A 108 -13.28 -15.56 3.91
N GLY A 109 -13.15 -14.98 5.10
CA GLY A 109 -12.56 -15.62 6.29
C GLY A 109 -11.03 -15.63 6.31
N TYR A 110 -10.38 -14.75 5.54
CA TYR A 110 -8.94 -14.49 5.71
C TYR A 110 -8.72 -13.56 6.91
N SER A 111 -7.57 -13.70 7.56
CA SER A 111 -7.13 -12.84 8.65
C SER A 111 -5.76 -12.24 8.38
N ARG A 112 -5.49 -11.08 8.98
CA ARG A 112 -4.16 -10.48 8.99
C ARG A 112 -3.24 -11.26 9.92
N PHE A 113 -1.99 -11.43 9.51
CA PHE A 113 -0.91 -11.93 10.36
C PHE A 113 0.36 -11.13 10.13
N GLN A 114 1.17 -11.01 11.17
CA GLN A 114 2.43 -10.27 11.13
C GLN A 114 3.58 -11.17 10.66
N LEU A 115 4.42 -10.63 9.78
CA LEU A 115 5.65 -11.27 9.36
C LEU A 115 6.78 -10.95 10.35
N SER A 116 7.45 -11.99 10.83
CA SER A 116 8.72 -11.87 11.53
C SER A 116 9.78 -11.21 10.65
N ARG A 117 10.82 -10.66 11.29
CA ARG A 117 11.98 -10.08 10.58
C ARG A 117 12.65 -11.09 9.63
N GLY A 118 12.64 -12.38 9.97
CA GLY A 118 13.14 -13.45 9.12
C GLY A 118 12.29 -13.63 7.87
N GLU A 119 10.97 -13.72 8.05
CA GLU A 119 10.02 -13.89 6.94
C GLU A 119 10.04 -12.69 6.00
N VAL A 120 10.12 -11.46 6.52
CA VAL A 120 10.28 -10.26 5.69
C VAL A 120 11.54 -10.33 4.82
N ARG A 121 12.67 -10.78 5.39
CA ARG A 121 13.93 -10.90 4.63
C ARG A 121 13.83 -11.96 3.54
N THR A 122 13.22 -13.10 3.84
CA THR A 122 12.99 -14.17 2.84
C THR A 122 12.05 -13.70 1.75
N LEU A 123 10.92 -13.09 2.13
CA LEU A 123 9.91 -12.57 1.22
C LEU A 123 10.51 -11.57 0.21
N LYS A 124 11.45 -10.72 0.63
CA LYS A 124 12.14 -9.77 -0.26
C LYS A 124 12.97 -10.43 -1.37
N ARG A 125 13.34 -11.71 -1.22
CA ARG A 125 14.10 -12.46 -2.24
C ARG A 125 13.20 -12.95 -3.37
N TYR A 126 11.89 -13.02 -3.14
CA TYR A 126 10.93 -13.39 -4.17
C TYR A 126 10.39 -12.14 -4.87
N PRO A 127 10.51 -12.04 -6.22
CA PRO A 127 9.95 -10.92 -6.98
C PRO A 127 8.48 -10.70 -6.68
N ALA A 128 8.06 -9.43 -6.68
CA ALA A 128 6.65 -9.07 -6.53
C ALA A 128 5.81 -9.78 -7.62
N GLY A 129 4.69 -10.37 -7.23
CA GLY A 129 3.80 -11.11 -8.14
C GLY A 129 4.29 -12.49 -8.58
N SER A 130 5.50 -12.93 -8.20
CA SER A 130 5.98 -14.28 -8.56
C SER A 130 5.21 -15.39 -7.84
N GLU A 131 5.06 -16.54 -8.49
CA GLU A 131 4.43 -17.72 -7.88
C GLU A 131 5.17 -18.16 -6.59
N ALA A 132 6.50 -18.14 -6.60
CA ALA A 132 7.32 -18.46 -5.42
C ALA A 132 6.98 -17.56 -4.22
N ARG A 133 6.76 -16.26 -4.46
CA ARG A 133 6.31 -15.32 -3.43
C ARG A 133 4.95 -15.71 -2.87
N HIS A 134 4.00 -16.02 -3.74
CA HIS A 134 2.65 -16.40 -3.33
C HIS A 134 2.64 -17.72 -2.55
N ARG A 135 3.39 -18.73 -3.00
CA ARG A 135 3.52 -20.01 -2.30
C ARG A 135 4.12 -19.82 -0.91
N TYR A 136 5.15 -18.98 -0.81
CA TYR A 136 5.75 -18.66 0.48
C TYR A 136 4.72 -18.04 1.43
N LEU A 137 3.98 -17.01 1.00
CA LEU A 137 2.96 -16.37 1.83
C LEU A 137 1.82 -17.33 2.25
N HIS A 138 1.40 -18.21 1.35
CA HIS A 138 0.41 -19.27 1.65
C HIS A 138 0.93 -20.24 2.72
N GLN A 139 2.19 -20.68 2.63
CA GLN A 139 2.81 -21.51 3.66
C GLN A 139 2.88 -20.82 5.01
N LEU A 140 3.12 -19.50 5.06
CA LEU A 140 3.14 -18.74 6.31
C LEU A 140 1.76 -18.75 6.99
N ALA A 141 0.69 -18.56 6.21
CA ALA A 141 -0.68 -18.57 6.70
C ALA A 141 -1.11 -19.91 7.33
N ALA A 142 -0.59 -21.03 6.84
CA ALA A 142 -0.86 -22.35 7.41
C ALA A 142 -0.20 -22.53 8.79
N ARG A 143 0.91 -21.83 9.07
CA ARG A 143 1.62 -21.93 10.36
C ARG A 143 0.97 -21.13 11.48
N THR A 144 0.31 -20.03 11.13
CA THR A 144 -0.39 -19.18 12.11
C THR A 144 -1.58 -19.89 12.78
N GLU A 145 -2.14 -20.93 12.14
CA GLU A 145 -3.13 -21.82 12.75
C GLU A 145 -2.54 -22.69 13.86
N ALA A 146 -1.34 -23.23 13.66
CA ALA A 146 -0.68 -24.10 14.63
C ALA A 146 -0.17 -23.37 15.88
N ALA A 147 -0.21 -22.03 15.88
CA ALA A 147 0.22 -21.18 16.99
C ALA A 147 -0.94 -20.51 17.73
N SER A 148 -2.19 -20.75 17.31
CA SER A 148 -3.43 -20.24 17.92
C SER A 148 -4.13 -21.33 18.72
#